data_AF-A0A962SBT4-F1
#
_entry.id   AF-A0A962SBT4-F1
#
_cell.length_a   1.000
_cell.length_b   1.000
_cell.length_c   1.000
_cell.angle_alpha   90.00
_cell.angle_beta   90.00
_cell.angle_gamma   90.00
#
_symmetry.space_group_name_H-M   'P 1'
#
loop_
_entity.id
_entity.type
_entity.pdbx_description
1 polymer ?
#
loop_
_entity_poly.entity_id
_entity_poly.type
_entity_poly.pdbx_seq_one_letter_code
_entity_poly.pdbx_strand_id
1 'polypeptide(L)'
;MDLQIAALLAQDGITSGAIYALLGVALVLVFAVTRIIFIPQGEFVAFGALTLVTLQAGQIPGTVGLLCALALLVFLLDLPAALRGGSAVSLRSSLLSNLAYPLLLLIACYLLPLAQMPLLLQILLTLAILVPMGPQLYRIVYQPLADTSVLVLLIASIALH
;
A
#
# COMPACT_ATOMS: atom_id res chain seq x y z
N MET A 1 -16.55 -17.67 -40.99
CA MET A 1 -15.75 -17.67 -39.74
C MET A 1 -15.23 -19.08 -39.56
N ASP A 2 -13.92 -19.27 -39.47
CA ASP A 2 -13.35 -20.60 -39.26
C ASP A 2 -13.70 -21.15 -37.88
N LEU A 3 -14.02 -22.43 -37.80
CA LEU A 3 -14.36 -23.14 -36.55
C LEU A 3 -13.23 -23.01 -35.51
N GLN A 4 -11.98 -22.86 -35.97
CA GLN A 4 -10.80 -22.63 -35.14
C GLN A 4 -10.82 -21.26 -34.44
N ILE A 5 -11.23 -20.19 -35.14
CA ILE A 5 -11.33 -18.84 -34.56
C ILE A 5 -12.44 -18.83 -33.49
N ALA A 6 -13.57 -19.47 -33.78
CA ALA A 6 -14.66 -19.62 -32.82
C ALA A 6 -14.23 -20.41 -31.56
N ALA A 7 -13.46 -21.50 -31.72
CA ALA A 7 -12.95 -22.28 -30.60
C ALA A 7 -11.93 -21.50 -29.75
N LEU A 8 -11.03 -20.75 -30.38
CA LEU A 8 -10.07 -19.89 -29.67
C LEU A 8 -10.76 -18.79 -28.88
N LEU A 9 -11.73 -18.08 -29.49
CA LEU A 9 -12.52 -17.05 -28.81
C LEU A 9 -13.36 -17.63 -27.66
N ALA A 10 -13.93 -18.83 -27.83
CA ALA A 10 -14.69 -19.49 -26.76
C ALA A 10 -13.78 -19.90 -25.59
N GLN A 11 -12.61 -20.45 -25.85
CA GLN A 11 -11.64 -20.79 -24.81
C GLN A 11 -11.15 -19.55 -24.06
N ASP A 12 -10.81 -18.49 -24.79
CA ASP A 12 -10.35 -17.23 -24.20
C ASP A 12 -11.45 -16.57 -23.35
N GLY A 13 -12.69 -16.55 -23.87
CA GLY A 13 -13.86 -16.07 -23.16
C GLY A 13 -14.17 -16.86 -21.88
N ILE A 14 -14.10 -18.20 -21.92
CA ILE A 14 -14.30 -19.04 -20.74
C ILE A 14 -13.18 -18.83 -19.72
N THR A 15 -11.93 -18.76 -20.18
CA THR A 15 -10.76 -18.62 -19.30
C THR A 15 -10.78 -17.27 -18.60
N SER A 16 -10.93 -16.18 -19.37
CA SER A 16 -11.05 -14.83 -18.83
C SER A 16 -12.28 -14.69 -17.95
N GLY A 17 -13.42 -15.23 -18.37
CA GLY A 17 -14.66 -15.26 -17.58
C GLY A 17 -14.49 -15.98 -16.25
N ALA A 18 -13.79 -17.11 -16.22
CA ALA A 18 -13.49 -17.85 -15.00
C ALA A 18 -12.57 -17.05 -14.07
N ILE A 19 -11.55 -16.37 -14.60
CA ILE A 19 -10.67 -15.49 -13.81
C ILE A 19 -11.47 -14.37 -13.15
N TYR A 20 -12.34 -13.68 -13.89
CA TYR A 20 -13.17 -12.61 -13.33
C TYR A 20 -14.23 -13.11 -12.37
N ALA A 21 -14.82 -14.29 -12.61
CA ALA A 21 -15.77 -14.91 -11.69
C ALA A 21 -15.10 -15.27 -10.36
N LEU A 22 -13.91 -15.89 -10.41
CA LEU A 22 -13.12 -16.20 -9.22
C LEU A 22 -12.66 -14.94 -8.49
N LEU A 23 -12.24 -13.90 -9.21
CA LEU A 23 -11.89 -12.61 -8.62
C LEU A 23 -13.10 -11.98 -7.92
N GLY A 24 -14.28 -12.00 -8.54
CA GLY A 24 -15.52 -11.53 -7.96
C GLY A 24 -15.88 -12.29 -6.68
N VAL A 25 -15.84 -13.62 -6.71
CA VAL A 25 -16.09 -14.46 -5.53
C VAL A 25 -15.08 -14.18 -4.42
N ALA A 26 -13.80 -14.03 -4.76
CA ALA A 26 -12.76 -13.71 -3.78
C ALA A 26 -12.99 -12.35 -3.12
N LEU A 27 -13.32 -11.31 -3.89
CA LEU A 27 -13.63 -9.97 -3.36
C LEU A 27 -14.88 -10.00 -2.45
N VAL A 28 -15.92 -10.73 -2.85
CA VAL A 28 -17.13 -10.90 -2.03
C VAL A 28 -16.83 -11.65 -0.73
N LEU A 29 -16.01 -12.70 -0.78
CA LEU A 29 -15.60 -13.46 0.40
C LEU A 29 -14.79 -12.60 1.38
N VAL A 30 -13.79 -11.88 0.87
CA VAL A 30 -12.96 -10.97 1.67
C VAL A 30 -13.84 -9.90 2.33
N PHE A 31 -14.77 -9.31 1.58
CA PHE A 31 -15.71 -8.33 2.10
C PHE A 31 -16.65 -8.92 3.16
N ALA A 32 -17.19 -10.12 2.93
CA ALA A 32 -18.09 -10.78 3.87
C ALA A 32 -17.41 -11.04 5.23
N VAL A 33 -16.11 -11.36 5.23
CA VAL A 33 -15.34 -11.63 6.46
C VAL A 33 -14.82 -10.35 7.12
N THR A 34 -14.30 -9.39 6.34
CA THR A 34 -13.55 -8.23 6.87
C THR A 34 -14.34 -6.92 6.87
N ARG A 35 -15.46 -6.85 6.14
CA ARG A 35 -16.28 -5.64 5.92
C ARG A 35 -15.55 -4.45 5.26
N ILE A 36 -14.26 -4.61 4.92
CA ILE A 36 -13.41 -3.57 4.33
C ILE A 36 -12.92 -4.07 2.97
N ILE A 37 -13.25 -3.34 1.90
CA ILE A 37 -12.67 -3.57 0.57
C ILE A 37 -11.58 -2.52 0.38
N PHE A 38 -10.33 -2.95 0.35
CA PHE A 38 -9.21 -2.07 0.03
C PHE A 38 -9.10 -1.95 -1.50
N ILE A 39 -9.75 -0.93 -2.05
CA ILE A 39 -9.77 -0.62 -3.50
C ILE A 39 -8.40 -0.13 -4.03
N PRO A 40 -7.58 0.64 -3.27
CA PRO A 40 -6.27 1.17 -3.72
C PRO A 40 -5.17 0.14 -4.06
N GLN A 41 -5.47 -1.15 -4.21
CA GLN A 41 -4.47 -2.18 -4.50
C GLN A 41 -3.71 -1.90 -5.81
N GLY A 42 -4.39 -1.39 -6.84
CA GLY A 42 -3.76 -1.04 -8.11
C GLY A 42 -2.70 0.07 -7.97
N GLU A 43 -2.92 1.01 -7.05
CA GLU A 43 -1.99 2.12 -6.81
C GLU A 43 -0.69 1.64 -6.15
N PHE A 44 -0.78 0.69 -5.22
CA PHE A 44 0.42 0.07 -4.64
C PHE A 44 1.25 -0.67 -5.69
N VAL A 45 0.60 -1.34 -6.64
CA VAL A 45 1.31 -1.99 -7.76
C VAL A 45 1.98 -0.94 -8.65
N ALA A 46 1.26 0.14 -8.98
CA ALA A 46 1.79 1.25 -9.78
C ALA A 46 2.97 1.96 -9.08
N PHE A 47 2.83 2.28 -7.79
CA PHE A 47 3.90 2.84 -6.96
C PHE A 47 5.09 1.90 -6.88
N GLY A 48 4.89 0.59 -6.83
CA GLY A 48 5.96 -0.40 -6.84
C GLY A 48 6.77 -0.34 -8.13
N ALA A 49 6.09 -0.33 -9.28
CA ALA A 49 6.73 -0.18 -10.58
C ALA A 49 7.48 1.16 -10.71
N LEU A 50 6.84 2.27 -10.36
CA LEU A 50 7.43 3.61 -10.41
C LEU A 50 8.65 3.74 -9.48
N THR A 51 8.58 3.16 -8.28
CA THR A 51 9.70 3.15 -7.33
C THR A 51 10.88 2.38 -7.90
N LEU A 52 10.64 1.19 -8.43
CA LEU A 52 11.72 0.38 -8.98
C LEU A 52 12.37 1.05 -10.20
N VAL A 53 11.59 1.62 -11.11
CA VAL A 53 12.11 2.35 -12.28
C VAL A 53 12.90 3.60 -11.88
N THR A 54 12.44 4.34 -10.87
CA THR A 54 13.17 5.53 -10.38
C THR A 54 14.49 5.15 -9.70
N LEU A 55 14.52 4.06 -8.92
CA LEU A 55 15.75 3.50 -8.36
C LEU A 55 16.74 3.09 -9.47
N GLN A 56 16.25 2.44 -10.53
CA GLN A 56 17.07 2.06 -11.69
C GLN A 56 17.65 3.27 -12.42
N ALA A 57 16.90 4.38 -12.48
CA ALA A 57 17.36 5.65 -13.02
C ALA A 57 18.36 6.39 -12.09
N GLY A 58 18.67 5.86 -10.91
CA GLY A 58 19.53 6.50 -9.92
C GLY A 58 18.88 7.72 -9.24
N GLN A 59 17.56 7.87 -9.37
CA GLN A 59 16.81 8.96 -8.78
C GLN A 59 16.16 8.50 -7.47
N ILE A 60 15.91 9.47 -6.60
CA ILE A 60 15.24 9.22 -5.32
C ILE A 60 13.74 9.06 -5.59
N PRO A 61 13.13 7.91 -5.26
CA PRO A 61 11.71 7.69 -5.52
C PRO A 61 10.84 8.63 -4.69
N GLY A 62 9.86 9.26 -5.33
CA GLY A 62 8.88 10.11 -4.63
C GLY A 62 8.05 9.35 -3.59
N THR A 63 7.94 8.03 -3.73
CA THR A 63 7.27 7.14 -2.77
C THR A 63 7.94 7.12 -1.40
N VAL A 64 9.25 7.36 -1.30
CA VAL A 64 9.90 7.50 0.01
C VAL A 64 9.42 8.75 0.73
N GLY A 65 9.24 9.86 0.00
CA GLY A 65 8.65 11.08 0.54
C GLY A 65 7.20 10.86 0.99
N LEU A 66 6.42 10.11 0.22
CA LEU A 66 5.05 9.71 0.61
C LEU A 66 5.04 8.89 1.91
N LEU A 67 5.95 7.93 2.06
CA LEU A 67 6.08 7.15 3.29
C LEU A 67 6.40 8.05 4.49
N CYS A 68 7.32 9.00 4.33
CA CYS A 68 7.64 9.97 5.38
C CYS A 68 6.44 10.86 5.73
N ALA A 69 5.64 11.28 4.74
CA ALA A 69 4.44 12.08 4.96
C ALA A 69 3.36 11.29 5.74
N LEU A 70 3.09 10.05 5.36
CA LEU A 70 2.17 9.17 6.06
C LEU A 70 2.63 8.90 7.50
N ALA A 71 3.93 8.63 7.70
CA ALA A 71 4.51 8.45 9.02
C ALA A 71 4.40 9.68 9.90
N LEU A 72 4.63 10.87 9.35
CA LEU A 72 4.43 12.14 10.04
C LEU A 72 2.96 12.32 10.44
N LEU A 73 2.03 11.99 9.56
CA LEU A 73 0.60 12.10 9.83
C LEU A 73 0.16 11.15 10.95
N VAL A 74 0.59 9.89 10.91
CA VAL A 74 0.39 8.93 12.01
C VAL A 74 0.95 9.47 13.32
N PHE A 75 2.16 10.02 13.30
CA PHE A 75 2.78 10.60 14.48
C PHE A 75 1.97 11.78 15.05
N LEU A 76 1.44 12.65 14.19
CA LEU A 76 0.60 13.77 14.59
C LEU A 76 -0.74 13.31 15.18
N LEU A 77 -1.31 12.20 14.68
CA LEU A 77 -2.54 11.61 15.25
C LEU A 77 -2.30 11.00 16.64
N ASP A 78 -1.10 10.48 16.91
CA ASP A 78 -0.75 9.89 18.21
C ASP A 78 -0.39 10.96 19.28
N LEU A 79 -0.04 12.18 18.86
CA LEU A 79 0.45 13.26 19.74
C LEU A 79 -0.59 13.71 20.80
N PRO A 80 -1.87 13.94 20.50
CA PRO A 80 -2.87 14.37 21.49
C PRO A 80 -3.14 13.29 22.54
N ALA A 81 -3.09 12.01 22.17
CA ALA A 81 -3.28 10.90 23.09
C ALA A 81 -2.12 10.82 24.11
N ALA A 82 -0.89 11.12 23.67
CA ALA A 82 0.27 11.22 24.54
C ALA A 82 0.18 12.37 25.54
N LEU A 83 -0.22 13.55 25.07
CA LEU A 83 -0.31 14.76 25.88
C LEU A 83 -1.41 14.68 26.97
N ARG A 84 -2.43 13.84 26.78
CA ARG A 84 -3.54 13.65 27.72
C ARG A 84 -3.30 12.56 28.78
N GLY A 85 -2.07 12.09 28.94
CA GLY A 85 -1.71 11.10 29.97
C GLY A 85 -1.55 9.67 29.45
N GLY A 86 -1.45 9.47 28.14
CA GLY A 86 -1.06 8.18 27.56
C GLY A 86 0.38 7.79 27.94
N SER A 87 0.63 6.49 28.15
CA SER A 87 1.96 5.97 28.49
C SER A 87 3.01 6.43 27.48
N ALA A 88 4.01 7.20 27.95
CA ALA A 88 5.13 7.70 27.16
C ALA A 88 5.91 6.58 26.43
N VAL A 89 5.78 5.33 26.88
CA VAL A 89 6.37 4.14 26.26
C VAL A 89 5.72 3.84 24.91
N SER A 90 4.40 4.04 24.76
CA SER A 90 3.70 3.85 23.48
C SER A 90 4.08 4.95 22.47
N LEU A 91 4.26 6.18 22.95
CA LEU A 91 4.70 7.29 22.11
C LEU A 91 6.12 7.09 21.59
N ARG A 92 7.03 6.64 22.46
CA ARG A 92 8.42 6.38 22.09
C ARG A 92 8.52 5.21 21.10
N SER A 93 7.73 4.17 21.30
CA SER A 93 7.62 3.06 20.34
C SER A 93 7.08 3.54 18.99
N SER A 94 6.01 4.36 18.98
CA SER A 94 5.43 4.90 17.75
C SER A 94 6.40 5.85 17.02
N LEU A 95 7.13 6.69 17.76
CA LEU A 95 8.12 7.62 17.21
C LEU A 95 9.33 6.86 16.60
N LEU A 96 9.84 5.84 17.30
CA LEU A 96 10.94 5.03 16.80
C LEU A 96 10.54 4.12 15.63
N SER A 97 9.39 3.45 15.69
CA SER A 97 9.01 2.52 14.63
C SER A 97 8.40 3.21 13.42
N ASN A 98 7.56 4.24 13.63
CA ASN A 98 6.85 4.89 12.53
C ASN A 98 7.65 6.01 11.88
N LEU A 99 8.45 6.77 12.64
CA LEU A 99 9.18 7.92 12.08
C LEU A 99 10.65 7.60 11.78
N ALA A 100 11.35 6.86 12.64
CA ALA A 100 12.76 6.57 12.40
C ALA A 100 12.97 5.65 11.20
N TYR A 101 12.12 4.63 11.01
CA TYR A 101 12.25 3.71 9.88
C TYR A 101 12.14 4.40 8.51
N PRO A 102 11.10 5.20 8.20
CA PRO A 102 11.03 5.96 6.94
C PRO A 102 12.17 6.94 6.77
N LEU A 103 12.60 7.61 7.85
CA LEU A 103 13.70 8.56 7.78
C LEU A 103 15.03 7.87 7.47
N LEU A 104 15.27 6.68 8.01
CA LEU A 104 16.43 5.85 7.69
C LEU A 104 16.41 5.42 6.22
N LEU A 105 15.25 5.02 5.68
CA LEU A 105 15.12 4.70 4.25
C LEU A 105 15.36 5.93 3.37
N LEU A 106 14.84 7.10 3.75
CA LEU A 106 15.11 8.36 3.07
C LEU A 106 16.61 8.65 3.01
N ILE A 107 17.29 8.60 4.17
CA ILE A 107 18.74 8.80 4.26
C ILE A 107 19.48 7.76 3.42
N ALA A 108 19.09 6.49 3.48
CA ALA A 108 19.69 5.43 2.67
C ALA A 108 19.54 5.72 1.17
N CYS A 109 18.40 6.24 0.71
CA CYS A 109 18.21 6.62 -0.69
C CYS A 109 19.11 7.78 -1.14
N TYR A 110 19.47 8.69 -0.24
CA TYR A 110 20.43 9.77 -0.55
C TYR A 110 21.90 9.31 -0.53
N LEU A 111 22.23 8.31 0.28
CA LEU A 111 23.62 7.88 0.49
C LEU A 111 24.05 6.73 -0.43
N LEU A 112 23.12 5.87 -0.83
CA LEU A 112 23.43 4.67 -1.62
C LEU A 112 23.51 4.99 -3.11
N PRO A 113 24.40 4.32 -3.87
CA PRO A 113 24.47 4.46 -5.33
C PRO A 113 23.34 3.64 -5.99
N LEU A 114 22.12 4.18 -5.96
CA LEU A 114 20.86 3.49 -6.32
C LEU A 114 20.91 2.75 -7.67
N ALA A 115 21.41 3.40 -8.73
CA ALA A 115 21.50 2.83 -10.07
C ALA A 115 22.47 1.64 -10.18
N GLN A 116 23.48 1.58 -9.30
CA GLN A 116 24.55 0.58 -9.34
C GLN A 116 24.25 -0.62 -8.44
N MET A 117 23.17 -0.54 -7.64
CA MET A 117 22.76 -1.64 -6.77
C MET A 117 22.28 -2.83 -7.61
N PRO A 118 22.59 -4.08 -7.20
CA PRO A 118 21.97 -5.27 -7.78
C PRO A 118 20.44 -5.21 -7.77
N LEU A 119 19.80 -5.72 -8.82
CA LEU A 119 18.33 -5.70 -8.98
C LEU A 119 17.60 -6.23 -7.73
N LEU A 120 18.11 -7.30 -7.11
CA LEU A 120 17.51 -7.86 -5.90
C LEU A 120 17.46 -6.84 -4.75
N LEU A 121 18.51 -6.05 -4.54
CA LEU A 121 18.52 -5.01 -3.51
C LEU A 121 17.57 -3.85 -3.86
N GLN A 122 17.44 -3.51 -5.14
CA GLN A 122 16.46 -2.50 -5.57
C GLN A 122 15.02 -2.96 -5.31
N ILE A 123 14.72 -4.24 -5.58
CA ILE A 123 13.42 -4.85 -5.26
C ILE A 123 13.18 -4.83 -3.75
N LEU A 124 14.15 -5.26 -2.94
CA LEU A 124 14.03 -5.25 -1.49
C LEU A 124 13.84 -3.83 -0.94
N LEU A 125 14.55 -2.84 -1.47
CA LEU A 125 14.38 -1.43 -1.10
C LEU A 125 12.98 -0.93 -1.48
N THR A 126 12.49 -1.29 -2.66
CA THR A 126 11.14 -0.96 -3.13
C THR A 126 10.08 -1.53 -2.17
N LEU A 127 10.20 -2.81 -1.80
CA LEU A 127 9.30 -3.44 -0.84
C LEU A 127 9.40 -2.81 0.55
N ALA A 128 10.62 -2.50 1.00
CA ALA A 128 10.87 -1.83 2.27
C ALA A 128 10.19 -0.46 2.36
N ILE A 129 10.06 0.25 1.22
CA ILE A 129 9.35 1.54 1.12
C ILE A 129 7.83 1.33 1.07
N LEU A 130 7.33 0.41 0.24
CA LEU A 130 5.89 0.28 -0.01
C LEU A 130 5.12 -0.47 1.08
N VAL A 131 5.65 -1.60 1.56
CA VAL A 131 4.98 -2.46 2.55
C VAL A 131 4.47 -1.70 3.78
N PRO A 132 5.26 -0.81 4.43
CA PRO A 132 4.79 -0.07 5.60
C PRO A 132 3.69 0.97 5.31
N MET A 133 3.49 1.39 4.06
CA MET A 133 2.43 2.34 3.71
C MET A 133 1.03 1.75 3.95
N GLY A 134 0.86 0.44 3.73
CA GLY A 134 -0.44 -0.24 3.92
C GLY A 134 -0.95 -0.13 5.36
N PRO A 135 -0.18 -0.58 6.38
CA PRO A 135 -0.54 -0.40 7.77
C PRO A 135 -0.73 1.06 8.19
N GLN A 136 0.06 2.00 7.66
CA GLN A 136 -0.10 3.42 7.96
C GLN A 136 -1.41 3.98 7.41
N LEU A 137 -1.75 3.68 6.15
CA LEU A 137 -3.04 4.06 5.55
C LEU A 137 -4.21 3.44 6.31
N TYR A 138 -4.09 2.18 6.74
CA TYR A 138 -5.09 1.54 7.59
C TYR A 138 -5.35 2.36 8.86
N ARG A 139 -4.30 2.73 9.59
CA ARG A 139 -4.41 3.51 10.82
C ARG A 139 -5.00 4.90 10.60
N ILE A 140 -4.66 5.54 9.49
CA ILE A 140 -5.13 6.90 9.17
C ILE A 140 -6.60 6.90 8.75
N VAL A 141 -6.98 5.98 7.85
CA VAL A 141 -8.27 6.04 7.15
C VAL A 141 -9.30 5.10 7.76
N TYR A 142 -8.93 3.85 8.05
CA TYR A 142 -9.88 2.80 8.38
C TYR A 142 -10.05 2.57 9.87
N GLN A 143 -8.97 2.67 10.65
CA GLN A 143 -9.03 2.49 12.11
C GLN A 143 -10.03 3.44 12.80
N PRO A 144 -10.13 4.74 12.44
CA PRO A 144 -11.13 5.65 13.02
C PRO A 144 -12.56 5.32 12.59
N LEU A 145 -12.74 4.59 11.49
CA LEU A 145 -14.04 4.27 10.89
C LEU A 145 -14.50 2.84 11.20
N ALA A 146 -13.77 2.07 12.01
CA ALA A 146 -13.97 0.64 12.20
C ALA A 146 -15.39 0.26 12.66
N ASP A 147 -16.03 1.10 13.48
CA ASP A 147 -17.38 0.88 14.01
C ASP A 147 -18.49 1.51 13.13
N THR A 148 -18.12 2.10 11.99
CA THR A 148 -19.06 2.80 11.10
C THR A 148 -19.74 1.83 10.13
N SER A 149 -20.82 2.27 9.50
CA SER A 149 -21.51 1.45 8.51
C SER A 149 -20.59 1.10 7.32
N VAL A 150 -20.87 -0.05 6.73
CA VAL A 150 -20.12 -0.57 5.58
C VAL A 150 -20.15 0.39 4.39
N LEU A 151 -21.23 1.15 4.23
CA LEU A 151 -21.36 2.18 3.21
C LEU A 151 -20.30 3.29 3.40
N VAL A 152 -20.04 3.71 4.65
CA VAL A 152 -19.01 4.73 4.94
C VAL A 152 -17.61 4.19 4.66
N LEU A 153 -17.34 2.92 5.02
CA LEU A 153 -16.06 2.27 4.69
C LEU A 153 -15.86 2.19 3.16
N LEU A 154 -16.92 1.89 2.40
CA LEU A 154 -16.88 1.87 0.95
C LEU A 154 -16.60 3.27 0.36
N ILE A 155 -17.29 4.31 0.84
CA ILE A 155 -17.04 5.69 0.42
C ILE A 155 -15.59 6.09 0.71
N ALA A 156 -15.09 5.77 1.92
CA ALA A 156 -13.70 6.07 2.29
C ALA A 156 -12.70 5.34 1.39
N SER A 157 -12.95 4.06 1.05
CA SER A 157 -12.11 3.32 0.11
C SER A 157 -12.10 3.89 -1.30
N ILE A 158 -13.24 4.39 -1.79
CA ILE A 158 -13.34 5.02 -3.11
C ILE A 158 -12.65 6.39 -3.10
N ALA A 159 -12.78 7.16 -2.01
CA ALA A 159 -12.14 8.47 -1.89
C ALA A 159 -10.62 8.40 -1.67
N LEU A 160 -10.12 7.27 -1.17
CA LEU A 160 -8.69 7.01 -1.02
C LEU A 160 -8.01 6.67 -2.36
N HIS A 161 -8.78 6.15 -3.33
CA HIS A 161 -8.34 5.85 -4.69
C HIS A 161 -8.37 7.10 -5.58
#